data_AF-A0A2G2FZQ6-F1
#
_entry.id   AF-A0A2G2FZQ6-F1
#
_cell.length_a   1.000
_cell.length_b   1.000
_cell.length_c   1.000
_cell.angle_alpha   90.00
_cell.angle_beta   90.00
_cell.angle_gamma   90.00
#
_symmetry.space_group_name_H-M   'P 1'
#
loop_
_entity.id
_entity.type
_entity.pdbx_description
1 polymer ?
#
loop_
_entity_poly.entity_id
_entity_poly.type
_entity_poly.pdbx_seq_one_letter_code
_entity_poly.pdbx_strand_id
1 'polypeptide(L)'
;MPTETTIDHTSFLGKCYIHWKTRNYGQKIEAVSLLLAVAIYMNKKIYEEELRSASRYLLKLMDNTEDVDNVMQYVKMKLNSYQEDNEAWLKDRQEAFHLIIKNNELYGCMSDIFNSDDSFDESEELFEEALKRLL
;
A
#
# COMPACT_ATOMS: atom_id res chain seq x y z
N MET A 1 26.65 -23.54 -3.23
CA MET A 1 25.60 -23.14 -4.19
C MET A 1 24.42 -22.68 -3.37
N PRO A 2 24.02 -21.40 -3.41
CA PRO A 2 22.75 -20.99 -2.82
C PRO A 2 21.64 -21.32 -3.82
N THR A 3 20.69 -22.11 -3.38
CA THR A 3 19.45 -22.44 -4.09
C THR A 3 18.62 -21.16 -4.18
N GLU A 4 18.47 -20.61 -5.38
CA GLU A 4 17.41 -19.63 -5.67
C GLU A 4 16.08 -20.29 -5.31
N THR A 5 15.54 -19.89 -4.16
CA THR A 5 14.22 -20.33 -3.74
C THR A 5 13.27 -19.45 -4.53
N THR A 6 12.79 -19.95 -5.67
CA THR A 6 11.68 -19.35 -6.40
C THR A 6 10.45 -19.44 -5.51
N ILE A 7 10.23 -18.38 -4.74
CA ILE A 7 9.08 -18.25 -3.84
C ILE A 7 7.84 -18.20 -4.70
N ASP A 8 7.00 -19.21 -4.60
CA ASP A 8 5.69 -19.21 -5.24
C ASP A 8 4.77 -18.21 -4.52
N HIS A 9 4.67 -17.02 -5.12
CA HIS A 9 3.91 -15.86 -4.65
C HIS A 9 2.39 -16.09 -4.63
N THR A 10 1.89 -17.22 -5.12
CA THR A 10 0.44 -17.55 -5.12
C THR A 10 0.03 -18.42 -3.92
N SER A 11 0.98 -19.11 -3.28
CA SER A 11 0.72 -20.03 -2.17
C SER A 11 0.49 -19.30 -0.83
N PHE A 12 -0.33 -19.90 0.07
CA PHE A 12 -0.60 -19.36 1.41
C PHE A 12 0.69 -19.05 2.19
N LEU A 13 1.70 -19.92 2.07
CA LEU A 13 3.01 -19.75 2.70
C LEU A 13 3.79 -18.56 2.11
N GLY A 14 3.72 -18.36 0.79
CA GLY A 14 4.29 -17.19 0.13
C GLY A 14 3.70 -15.88 0.64
N LYS A 15 2.36 -15.83 0.80
CA LYS A 15 1.66 -14.67 1.36
C LYS A 15 2.09 -14.37 2.80
N CYS A 16 2.19 -15.39 3.64
CA CYS A 16 2.68 -15.24 5.03
C CYS A 16 4.11 -14.73 5.09
N TYR A 17 5.00 -15.21 4.21
CA TYR A 17 6.39 -14.78 4.17
C TYR A 17 6.54 -13.30 3.77
N ILE A 18 5.80 -12.85 2.75
CA ILE A 18 5.78 -11.45 2.31
C ILE A 18 5.29 -10.53 3.44
N HIS A 19 4.23 -10.93 4.14
CA HIS A 19 3.72 -10.18 5.28
C HIS A 19 4.74 -10.11 6.43
N TRP A 20 5.39 -11.23 6.77
CA TRP A 20 6.41 -11.27 7.82
C TRP A 20 7.64 -10.41 7.49
N LYS A 21 8.13 -10.46 6.24
CA LYS A 21 9.19 -9.57 5.77
C LYS A 21 8.82 -8.10 5.91
N THR A 22 7.63 -7.72 5.47
CA THR A 22 7.16 -6.32 5.51
C THR A 22 7.12 -5.80 6.94
N ARG A 23 6.66 -6.63 7.89
CA ARG A 23 6.60 -6.31 9.31
C ARG A 23 7.99 -6.11 9.94
N ASN A 24 9.02 -6.80 9.43
CA ASN A 24 10.40 -6.65 9.91
C ASN A 24 11.03 -5.31 9.52
N TYR A 25 10.51 -4.59 8.52
CA TYR A 25 10.94 -3.22 8.18
C TYR A 25 10.40 -2.14 9.13
N GLY A 26 9.55 -2.54 10.09
CA GLY A 26 9.02 -1.67 11.13
C GLY A 26 7.61 -1.18 10.87
N GLN A 27 6.95 -0.73 11.95
CA GLN A 27 5.53 -0.35 11.95
C GLN A 27 5.20 0.78 10.96
N LYS A 28 6.14 1.71 10.72
CA LYS A 28 5.97 2.80 9.75
C LYS A 28 5.84 2.26 8.33
N ILE A 29 6.71 1.33 7.93
CA ILE A 29 6.68 0.73 6.59
C ILE A 29 5.45 -0.15 6.42
N GLU A 30 5.08 -0.94 7.44
CA GLU A 30 3.85 -1.74 7.42
C GLU A 30 2.60 -0.85 7.21
N ALA A 31 2.52 0.27 7.95
CA ALA A 31 1.44 1.25 7.79
C ALA A 31 1.44 1.89 6.38
N VAL A 32 2.59 2.41 5.93
CA VAL A 32 2.72 3.00 4.59
C VAL A 32 2.32 2.01 3.49
N SER A 33 2.70 0.75 3.62
CA SER A 33 2.39 -0.30 2.64
C SER A 33 0.90 -0.57 2.55
N LEU A 34 0.20 -0.59 3.69
CA LEU A 34 -1.26 -0.72 3.74
C LEU A 34 -1.95 0.49 3.12
N LEU A 35 -1.49 1.70 3.45
CA LEU A 35 -2.01 2.94 2.92
C LEU A 35 -1.87 2.98 1.40
N LEU A 36 -0.70 2.63 0.88
CA LEU A 36 -0.43 2.53 -0.56
C LEU A 36 -1.37 1.56 -1.26
N ALA A 37 -1.56 0.35 -0.72
CA ALA A 37 -2.47 -0.63 -1.34
C ALA A 37 -3.92 -0.12 -1.41
N VAL A 38 -4.41 0.50 -0.32
CA VAL A 38 -5.76 1.06 -0.26
C VAL A 38 -5.93 2.24 -1.21
N ALA A 39 -4.95 3.15 -1.23
CA ALA A 39 -4.88 4.31 -2.09
C ALA A 39 -4.97 3.94 -3.58
N ILE A 40 -4.10 3.04 -4.03
CA ILE A 40 -4.03 2.58 -5.41
C ILE A 40 -5.34 1.90 -5.83
N TYR A 41 -6.02 1.19 -4.92
CA TYR A 41 -7.28 0.52 -5.24
C TYR A 41 -8.53 1.36 -4.98
N MET A 42 -8.40 2.65 -4.62
CA MET A 42 -9.53 3.47 -4.18
C MET A 42 -10.62 3.58 -5.27
N ASN A 43 -10.18 3.78 -6.52
CA ASN A 43 -11.05 3.88 -7.70
C ASN A 43 -11.36 2.52 -8.35
N LYS A 44 -11.08 1.41 -7.65
CA LYS A 44 -11.27 0.01 -8.12
C LYS A 44 -10.56 -0.32 -9.44
N LYS A 45 -9.63 0.52 -9.85
CA LYS A 45 -8.76 0.37 -11.01
C LYS A 45 -7.33 0.55 -10.52
N ILE A 46 -6.42 -0.26 -11.06
CA ILE A 46 -5.01 -0.20 -10.72
C ILE A 46 -4.29 0.35 -11.94
N TYR A 47 -3.62 1.48 -11.78
CA TYR A 47 -2.83 2.08 -12.84
C TYR A 47 -1.34 1.80 -12.62
N GLU A 48 -0.63 1.40 -13.68
CA GLU A 48 0.83 1.14 -13.63
C GLU A 48 1.65 2.38 -13.24
N GLU A 49 1.07 3.56 -13.41
CA GLU A 49 1.67 4.81 -12.99
C GLU A 49 1.64 4.98 -11.46
N GLU A 50 0.52 4.65 -10.82
CA GLU A 50 0.39 4.67 -9.36
C GLU A 50 1.35 3.67 -8.70
N LEU A 51 1.53 2.47 -9.30
CA LEU A 51 2.52 1.49 -8.84
C LEU A 51 3.96 2.04 -8.95
N ARG A 52 4.26 2.79 -10.02
CA ARG A 52 5.56 3.44 -10.20
C ARG A 52 5.77 4.59 -9.24
N SER A 53 4.74 5.39 -8.96
CA SER A 53 4.79 6.47 -7.97
C SER A 53 4.96 5.93 -6.56
N ALA A 54 4.25 4.85 -6.20
CA ALA A 54 4.42 4.12 -4.95
C ALA A 54 5.86 3.60 -4.76
N SER A 55 6.42 2.96 -5.80
CA SER A 55 7.80 2.47 -5.76
C SER A 55 8.82 3.61 -5.59
N ARG A 56 8.65 4.73 -6.31
CA ARG A 56 9.49 5.93 -6.15
C ARG A 56 9.40 6.52 -4.74
N TYR A 57 8.21 6.55 -4.16
CA TYR A 57 8.00 7.03 -2.80
C TYR A 57 8.71 6.13 -1.77
N LEU A 58 8.54 4.81 -1.86
CA LEU A 58 9.21 3.86 -0.98
C LEU A 58 10.73 3.94 -1.11
N LEU A 59 11.26 4.16 -2.31
CA LEU A 59 12.70 4.34 -2.52
C LEU A 59 13.24 5.56 -1.77
N LYS A 60 12.52 6.68 -1.76
CA LYS A 60 12.89 7.85 -0.95
C LYS A 60 12.84 7.57 0.56
N LEU A 61 11.98 6.65 1.00
CA LEU A 61 11.75 6.34 2.40
C LEU A 61 12.74 5.31 2.96
N MET A 62 13.14 4.32 2.16
CA MET A 62 13.92 3.17 2.61
C MET A 62 15.38 3.18 2.10
N ASP A 63 15.68 3.95 1.05
CA ASP A 63 17.01 4.10 0.43
C ASP A 63 17.67 2.76 0.01
N ASN A 64 16.87 1.70 -0.14
CA ASN A 64 17.30 0.36 -0.56
C ASN A 64 16.29 -0.23 -1.55
N THR A 65 16.74 -0.44 -2.79
CA THR A 65 15.89 -0.96 -3.88
C THR A 65 15.35 -2.37 -3.64
N GLU A 66 16.12 -3.27 -3.03
CA GLU A 66 15.67 -4.64 -2.76
C GLU A 66 14.56 -4.66 -1.70
N ASP A 67 14.69 -3.82 -0.67
CA ASP A 67 13.67 -3.69 0.36
C ASP A 67 12.39 -3.05 -0.20
N VAL A 68 12.53 -2.05 -1.08
CA VAL A 68 11.40 -1.47 -1.82
C VAL A 68 10.70 -2.53 -2.65
N ASP A 69 11.43 -3.37 -3.38
CA ASP A 69 10.84 -4.44 -4.17
C ASP A 69 10.07 -5.42 -3.29
N ASN A 70 10.62 -5.81 -2.13
CA ASN A 70 9.93 -6.67 -1.16
C ASN A 70 8.62 -6.04 -0.65
N VAL A 71 8.63 -4.74 -0.35
CA VAL A 71 7.42 -4.01 0.08
C VAL A 71 6.41 -3.89 -1.06
N MET A 72 6.86 -3.62 -2.29
CA MET A 72 5.99 -3.57 -3.46
C MET A 72 5.33 -4.92 -3.76
N GLN A 73 5.99 -6.04 -3.45
CA GLN A 73 5.34 -7.37 -3.52
C GLN A 73 4.19 -7.49 -2.53
N TYR A 74 4.32 -6.94 -1.31
CA TYR A 74 3.22 -6.90 -0.35
C TYR A 74 2.05 -6.04 -0.85
N VAL A 75 2.34 -4.86 -1.39
CA VAL A 75 1.31 -3.98 -1.99
C VAL A 75 0.57 -4.73 -3.11
N LYS A 76 1.29 -5.34 -4.05
CA LYS A 76 0.68 -6.11 -5.16
C LYS A 76 -0.13 -7.30 -4.66
N MET A 77 0.33 -8.00 -3.63
CA MET A 77 -0.41 -9.09 -2.99
C MET A 77 -1.75 -8.60 -2.43
N LYS A 78 -1.77 -7.44 -1.76
CA LYS A 78 -2.99 -6.82 -1.24
C LYS A 78 -3.94 -6.42 -2.38
N LEU A 79 -3.41 -5.78 -3.43
CA LEU A 79 -4.20 -5.38 -4.60
C LEU A 79 -4.87 -6.59 -5.27
N ASN A 80 -4.15 -7.70 -5.47
CA ASN A 80 -4.73 -8.93 -5.99
C ASN A 80 -5.85 -9.46 -5.08
N SER A 81 -5.63 -9.43 -3.75
CA SER A 81 -6.67 -9.82 -2.79
C SER A 81 -7.91 -8.93 -2.86
N TYR A 82 -7.76 -7.64 -3.14
CA TYR A 82 -8.89 -6.71 -3.25
C TYR A 82 -9.71 -6.93 -4.53
N GLN A 83 -9.05 -7.38 -5.61
CA GLN A 83 -9.73 -7.75 -6.85
C GLN A 83 -10.54 -9.05 -6.70
N GLU A 84 -10.08 -9.97 -5.86
CA GLU A 84 -10.75 -11.24 -5.57
C GLU A 84 -11.87 -11.10 -4.51
N ASP A 85 -11.65 -10.24 -3.51
CA ASP A 85 -12.53 -10.08 -2.35
C ASP A 85 -12.68 -8.61 -1.95
N ASN A 86 -13.89 -8.07 -2.13
CA ASN A 86 -14.21 -6.70 -1.76
C ASN A 86 -14.26 -6.48 -0.23
N GLU A 87 -14.53 -7.51 0.58
CA GLU A 87 -14.52 -7.40 2.04
C GLU A 87 -13.11 -7.18 2.57
N ALA A 88 -12.10 -7.84 1.98
CA ALA A 88 -10.70 -7.62 2.28
C ALA A 88 -10.29 -6.15 2.09
N TRP A 89 -10.75 -5.53 0.99
CA TRP A 89 -10.52 -4.10 0.77
C TRP A 89 -11.24 -3.21 1.80
N LEU A 90 -12.51 -3.48 2.10
CA LEU A 90 -13.27 -2.67 3.07
C LEU A 90 -12.61 -2.67 4.45
N LYS A 91 -12.14 -3.84 4.89
CA LYS A 91 -11.42 -4.00 6.17
C LYS A 91 -10.12 -3.23 6.19
N ASP A 92 -9.27 -3.42 5.18
CA ASP A 92 -7.99 -2.74 5.09
C ASP A 92 -8.16 -1.22 4.94
N ARG A 93 -9.21 -0.77 4.23
CA ARG A 93 -9.58 0.64 4.11
C ARG A 93 -9.96 1.24 5.47
N GLN A 94 -10.77 0.54 6.27
CA GLN A 94 -11.09 0.99 7.63
C GLN A 94 -9.84 1.09 8.50
N GLU A 95 -8.94 0.11 8.41
CA GLU A 95 -7.69 0.13 9.16
C GLU A 95 -6.76 1.27 8.72
N ALA A 96 -6.64 1.50 7.41
CA ALA A 96 -5.91 2.63 6.84
C ALA A 96 -6.43 3.97 7.42
N PHE A 97 -7.75 4.18 7.44
CA PHE A 97 -8.33 5.38 8.04
C PHE A 97 -8.03 5.50 9.54
N HIS A 98 -8.11 4.41 10.30
CA HIS A 98 -7.73 4.43 11.72
C HIS A 98 -6.26 4.81 11.92
N LEU A 99 -5.35 4.33 11.06
CA LEU A 99 -3.93 4.68 11.13
C LEU A 99 -3.70 6.17 10.87
N ILE A 100 -4.40 6.74 9.90
CA ILE A 100 -4.31 8.17 9.55
C ILE A 100 -4.83 9.04 10.70
N ILE A 101 -5.99 8.71 11.26
CA ILE A 101 -6.56 9.44 12.41
C ILE A 101 -5.62 9.40 13.62
N LYS A 102 -4.96 8.26 13.84
CA LYS A 102 -4.01 8.09 14.96
C LYS A 102 -2.64 8.72 14.71
N ASN A 103 -2.28 9.01 13.45
CA ASN A 103 -0.95 9.48 13.11
C ASN A 103 -0.99 10.48 11.95
N ASN A 104 -1.01 11.77 12.31
CA ASN A 104 -1.13 12.88 11.36
C ASN A 104 0.03 12.94 10.34
N GLU A 105 1.19 12.35 10.64
CA GLU A 105 2.32 12.25 9.70
C GLU A 105 2.00 11.32 8.51
N LEU A 106 1.11 10.34 8.70
CA LEU A 106 0.68 9.43 7.64
C LEU A 106 -0.27 10.11 6.65
N TYR A 107 -0.94 11.20 7.04
CA TYR A 107 -1.74 12.02 6.13
C TYR A 107 -0.84 12.69 5.08
N GLY A 108 0.25 13.32 5.52
CA GLY A 108 1.24 13.93 4.62
C GLY A 108 1.88 12.93 3.66
N CYS A 109 2.11 11.69 4.12
CA CYS A 109 2.58 10.61 3.25
C CYS A 109 1.62 10.34 2.09
N MET A 110 0.31 10.31 2.35
CA MET A 110 -0.69 10.12 1.28
C MET A 110 -0.69 11.28 0.31
N SER A 111 -0.71 12.53 0.80
CA SER A 111 -0.65 13.71 -0.07
C SER A 111 0.60 13.69 -0.97
N ASP A 112 1.75 13.25 -0.47
CA ASP A 112 2.99 13.13 -1.26
C ASP A 112 2.92 12.02 -2.34
N ILE A 113 2.20 10.93 -2.07
CA ILE A 113 2.00 9.82 -3.01
C ILE A 113 1.09 10.25 -4.17
N PHE A 114 0.05 11.02 -3.87
CA PHE A 114 -0.96 11.37 -4.86
C PHE A 114 -0.71 12.71 -5.58
N ASN A 115 0.06 13.64 -5.01
CA ASN A 115 0.46 14.89 -5.68
C ASN A 115 1.33 14.71 -6.95
N SER A 116 1.76 13.49 -7.27
CA SER A 116 2.65 13.26 -8.42
C SER A 116 1.96 13.26 -9.78
N ASP A 117 0.64 13.17 -9.81
CA ASP A 117 -0.18 13.32 -11.02
C ASP A 117 -1.29 14.32 -10.70
N ASP A 118 -1.61 15.21 -11.63
CA ASP A 118 -2.76 16.14 -11.56
C ASP A 118 -4.13 15.41 -11.48
N SER A 119 -4.15 14.12 -11.15
CA SER A 119 -5.31 13.29 -10.79
C SER A 119 -5.68 13.39 -9.31
N PHE A 120 -4.93 14.16 -8.52
CA PHE A 120 -5.12 14.27 -7.08
C PHE A 120 -6.47 14.90 -6.71
N ASP A 121 -7.00 15.86 -7.47
CA ASP A 121 -8.23 16.58 -7.08
C ASP A 121 -9.42 15.63 -6.85
N GLU A 122 -9.64 14.65 -7.73
CA GLU A 122 -10.77 13.71 -7.61
C GLU A 122 -10.51 12.64 -6.53
N SER A 123 -9.25 12.24 -6.36
CA SER A 123 -8.84 11.18 -5.43
C SER A 123 -8.76 11.70 -3.99
N GLU A 124 -8.30 12.94 -3.81
CA GLU A 124 -8.30 13.70 -2.56
C GLU A 124 -9.72 14.02 -2.13
N GLU A 125 -10.60 14.49 -3.03
CA GLU A 125 -12.00 14.72 -2.69
C GLU A 125 -12.69 13.43 -2.24
N LEU A 126 -12.52 12.31 -2.96
CA LEU A 126 -13.08 11.02 -2.55
C LEU A 126 -12.52 10.54 -1.21
N PHE A 127 -11.25 10.82 -0.94
CA PHE A 127 -10.58 10.45 0.28
C PHE A 127 -11.00 11.33 1.47
N GLU A 128 -11.06 12.65 1.29
CA GLU A 128 -11.60 13.61 2.25
C GLU A 128 -13.08 13.36 2.52
N GLU A 129 -13.87 13.06 1.48
CA GLU A 129 -15.30 12.77 1.63
C GLU A 129 -15.50 11.45 2.38
N ALA A 130 -14.67 10.44 2.13
CA ALA A 130 -14.64 9.21 2.92
C ALA A 130 -14.26 9.46 4.38
N LEU A 131 -13.30 10.37 4.65
CA LEU A 131 -12.95 10.80 6.01
C LEU A 131 -14.11 11.55 6.69
N LYS A 132 -14.77 12.48 5.99
CA LYS A 132 -15.90 13.27 6.50
C LYS A 132 -17.14 12.43 6.81
N ARG A 133 -17.35 11.30 6.14
CA ARG A 133 -18.48 10.38 6.38
C ARG A 133 -18.30 9.48 7.61
N LEU A 134 -17.09 9.41 8.17
CA LEU A 134 -16.74 8.56 9.31
C LEU A 134 -16.64 9.34 10.64
N LEU A 135 -16.56 10.66 10.58
CA LEU A 135 -16.62 11.60 11.72
C LEU A 135 -18.05 12.11 11.92
#